data_AF-A0A7X5X301-F1
#
_entry.id   AF-A0A7X5X301-F1
#
_cell.length_a   1.000
_cell.length_b   1.000
_cell.length_c   1.000
_cell.angle_alpha   90.00
_cell.angle_beta   90.00
_cell.angle_gamma   90.00
#
_symmetry.space_group_name_H-M   'P 1'
#
loop_
_entity.id
_entity.type
_entity.pdbx_description
1 polymer ?
#
loop_
_entity_poly.entity_id
_entity_poly.type
_entity_poly.pdbx_seq_one_letter_code
_entity_poly.pdbx_strand_id
1 'polypeptide(L)'
;MTIHLPGPGGTTRAYEPRAEPLSPTPGAPFASRVVFSAAHVVADPYADVTPDGPAAVDWDATLAFRRHLWSHGLGVAEAMDTAQRGMGLDWAGAAELIRRSAAEAKAVGGRIACGVGTDQLSVTEIGYPYGLDEVRAAYEEQLAVCEESGARAILMASRALCAVAKGPQDYLEVYGHLLRQSAEPVILHWLGPMFDPALEGYWGSTDLDAATRTFLDVIAAHPDKVDGIKVSLLDAQREIDLRRKLPDGVRCYTGDDFHYPELIAGDDRGFSHALLGIFDPLGPLAAAAVRTLDTGDVPGFRALLDPTVELSRHLFQTPTRYYKTGVVLLAWLAGHQSHFTMVGGLQSARSLPHLARAYELADGLGLFPDPALAESRMKHLLSVYGAAR
;
A
#
# COMPACT_ATOMS: atom_id res chain seq x y z
N MET A 1 -25.16 -9.24 20.87
CA MET A 1 -24.45 -10.51 21.08
C MET A 1 -23.03 -10.17 21.53
N THR A 2 -22.40 -11.00 22.36
CA THR A 2 -21.07 -10.70 22.94
C THR A 2 -20.03 -11.67 22.39
N ILE A 3 -18.85 -11.17 22.05
CA ILE A 3 -17.67 -11.96 21.66
C ILE A 3 -16.55 -11.77 22.71
N HIS A 4 -15.86 -12.83 23.11
CA HIS A 4 -14.72 -12.74 24.02
C HIS A 4 -13.43 -12.61 23.21
N LEU A 5 -12.83 -11.42 23.22
CA LEU A 5 -11.59 -11.14 22.49
C LEU A 5 -10.36 -11.44 23.36
N PRO A 6 -9.37 -12.18 22.84
CA PRO A 6 -8.13 -12.44 23.56
C PRO A 6 -7.28 -11.17 23.66
N GLY A 7 -6.59 -11.04 24.78
CA GLY A 7 -5.60 -10.01 25.05
C GLY A 7 -4.22 -10.61 25.35
N PRO A 8 -3.19 -9.75 25.55
CA PRO A 8 -1.87 -10.19 25.98
C PRO A 8 -1.92 -11.04 27.26
N GLY A 9 -0.99 -11.98 27.39
CA GLY A 9 -0.88 -12.85 28.58
C GLY A 9 -2.03 -13.85 28.76
N GLY A 10 -2.84 -14.11 27.73
CA GLY A 10 -3.96 -15.06 27.80
C GLY A 10 -5.22 -14.49 28.46
N THR A 11 -5.29 -13.18 28.65
CA THR A 11 -6.49 -12.48 29.13
C THR A 11 -7.60 -12.53 28.07
N THR A 12 -8.85 -12.36 28.50
CA THR A 12 -10.01 -12.26 27.61
C THR A 12 -10.88 -11.09 28.06
N ARG A 13 -11.41 -10.30 27.13
CA ARG A 13 -12.39 -9.24 27.41
C ARG A 13 -13.66 -9.47 26.62
N ALA A 14 -14.80 -9.22 27.25
CA ALA A 14 -16.08 -9.17 26.54
C ALA A 14 -16.11 -7.93 25.63
N TYR A 15 -16.59 -8.12 24.41
CA TYR A 15 -16.80 -7.07 23.43
C TYR A 15 -18.19 -7.23 22.82
N GLU A 16 -18.90 -6.13 22.65
CA GLU A 16 -20.19 -6.10 21.97
C GLU A 16 -19.98 -5.49 20.58
N PRO A 17 -20.04 -6.30 19.51
CA PRO A 17 -19.90 -5.79 18.16
C PRO A 17 -21.02 -4.82 17.80
N ARG A 18 -20.71 -3.88 16.91
CA ARG A 18 -21.72 -3.00 16.32
C ARG A 18 -22.81 -3.82 15.62
N ALA A 19 -24.04 -3.36 15.78
CA ALA A 19 -25.17 -3.94 15.05
C ALA A 19 -25.31 -3.37 13.63
N GLU A 20 -24.77 -2.17 13.38
CA GLU A 20 -24.95 -1.43 12.13
C GLU A 20 -23.61 -1.02 11.51
N PRO A 21 -23.46 -1.20 10.18
CA PRO A 21 -22.28 -0.78 9.44
C PRO A 21 -22.24 0.74 9.24
N LEU A 22 -21.06 1.27 8.95
CA LEU A 22 -20.97 2.53 8.23
C LEU A 22 -21.45 2.28 6.79
N SER A 23 -22.34 3.12 6.27
CA SER A 23 -22.89 2.99 4.92
C SER A 23 -22.47 4.16 4.03
N PRO A 24 -21.18 4.29 3.66
CA PRO A 24 -20.72 5.37 2.80
C PRO A 24 -21.25 5.18 1.38
N THR A 25 -21.88 6.22 0.83
CA THR A 25 -22.43 6.17 -0.53
C THR A 25 -21.31 6.34 -1.56
N PRO A 26 -21.29 5.50 -2.63
CA PRO A 26 -20.53 5.80 -3.84
C PRO A 26 -20.87 7.20 -4.36
N GLY A 27 -19.91 7.89 -4.96
CA GLY A 27 -20.10 9.30 -5.31
C GLY A 27 -19.24 9.75 -6.48
N ALA A 28 -19.32 11.05 -6.76
CA ALA A 28 -18.54 11.69 -7.80
C ALA A 28 -17.02 11.51 -7.61
N PRO A 29 -16.23 11.57 -8.69
CA PRO A 29 -14.77 11.62 -8.62
C PRO A 29 -14.27 12.77 -7.73
N PHE A 30 -13.10 12.58 -7.13
CA PHE A 30 -12.49 13.60 -6.27
C PHE A 30 -12.00 14.81 -7.07
N ALA A 31 -12.17 16.01 -6.52
CA ALA A 31 -11.73 17.27 -7.14
C ALA A 31 -10.43 17.80 -6.53
N SER A 32 -10.28 17.73 -5.21
CA SER A 32 -9.18 18.38 -4.47
C SER A 32 -7.93 17.51 -4.34
N ARG A 33 -8.06 16.17 -4.45
CA ARG A 33 -6.95 15.23 -4.26
C ARG A 33 -6.98 14.11 -5.31
N VAL A 34 -5.79 13.73 -5.79
CA VAL A 34 -5.55 12.41 -6.35
C VAL A 34 -5.33 11.43 -5.20
N VAL A 35 -6.11 10.36 -5.16
CA VAL A 35 -6.09 9.38 -4.08
C VAL A 35 -5.99 7.99 -4.67
N PHE A 36 -4.94 7.28 -4.29
CA PHE A 36 -4.72 5.89 -4.63
C PHE A 36 -4.78 5.03 -3.36
N SER A 37 -5.42 3.87 -3.49
CA SER A 37 -5.33 2.78 -2.53
C SER A 37 -4.33 1.74 -3.07
N ALA A 38 -3.31 1.41 -2.29
CA ALA A 38 -2.42 0.29 -2.61
C ALA A 38 -3.14 -1.01 -2.24
N ALA A 39 -3.57 -1.75 -3.26
CA ALA A 39 -4.49 -2.87 -3.07
C ALA A 39 -3.76 -4.19 -2.75
N HIS A 40 -4.31 -4.99 -1.84
CA HIS A 40 -3.87 -6.35 -1.51
C HIS A 40 -4.15 -7.34 -2.64
N VAL A 41 -3.64 -8.57 -2.53
CA VAL A 41 -3.98 -9.69 -3.42
C VAL A 41 -4.71 -10.78 -2.64
N VAL A 42 -5.62 -11.49 -3.31
CA VAL A 42 -6.31 -12.65 -2.73
C VAL A 42 -5.61 -13.91 -3.21
N ALA A 43 -5.14 -14.74 -2.29
CA ALA A 43 -4.56 -16.03 -2.63
C ALA A 43 -5.64 -17.02 -3.09
N ASP A 44 -5.32 -17.94 -4.00
CA ASP A 44 -6.17 -19.11 -4.25
C ASP A 44 -6.00 -20.11 -3.09
N PRO A 45 -7.03 -20.35 -2.26
CA PRO A 45 -6.91 -21.23 -1.09
C PRO A 45 -6.89 -22.72 -1.46
N TYR A 46 -7.17 -23.08 -2.72
CA TYR A 46 -7.22 -24.47 -3.20
C TYR A 46 -5.98 -24.88 -4.00
N ALA A 47 -5.10 -23.92 -4.32
CA ALA A 47 -3.87 -24.20 -5.03
C ALA A 47 -2.90 -25.01 -4.15
N ASP A 48 -2.31 -26.06 -4.73
CA ASP A 48 -1.28 -26.89 -4.10
C ASP A 48 0.10 -26.24 -4.26
N VAL A 49 0.31 -25.13 -3.55
CA VAL A 49 1.58 -24.39 -3.52
C VAL A 49 2.08 -24.24 -2.09
N THR A 50 3.40 -24.24 -1.92
CA THR A 50 4.03 -23.96 -0.63
C THR A 50 4.15 -22.45 -0.40
N PRO A 51 4.27 -21.99 0.86
CA PRO A 51 4.53 -20.58 1.15
C PRO A 51 5.76 -19.99 0.45
N ASP A 52 6.78 -20.81 0.20
CA ASP A 52 8.02 -20.39 -0.49
C ASP A 52 7.96 -20.61 -2.02
N GLY A 53 6.85 -21.14 -2.54
CA GLY A 53 6.63 -21.37 -3.96
C GLY A 53 6.05 -20.15 -4.69
N PRO A 54 5.81 -20.27 -6.01
CA PRO A 54 5.15 -19.23 -6.78
C PRO A 54 3.78 -18.86 -6.21
N ALA A 55 3.43 -17.58 -6.28
CA ALA A 55 2.16 -17.09 -5.78
C ALA A 55 0.98 -17.64 -6.59
N ALA A 56 0.03 -18.32 -5.92
CA ALA A 56 -1.26 -18.67 -6.49
C ALA A 56 -2.29 -17.60 -6.11
N VAL A 57 -2.81 -16.89 -7.11
CA VAL A 57 -3.73 -15.75 -6.93
C VAL A 57 -5.13 -16.13 -7.39
N ASP A 58 -6.13 -15.87 -6.55
CA ASP A 58 -7.53 -15.82 -6.96
C ASP A 58 -7.76 -14.51 -7.73
N TRP A 59 -7.72 -14.60 -9.06
CA TRP A 59 -7.84 -13.45 -9.93
C TRP A 59 -9.20 -12.78 -9.84
N ASP A 60 -10.28 -13.54 -9.68
CA ASP A 60 -11.64 -12.99 -9.70
C ASP A 60 -11.90 -12.16 -8.44
N ALA A 61 -11.53 -12.68 -7.27
CA ALA A 61 -11.63 -11.94 -6.01
C ALA A 61 -10.69 -10.74 -5.99
N THR A 62 -9.45 -10.92 -6.46
CA THR A 62 -8.44 -9.85 -6.56
C THR A 62 -8.96 -8.68 -7.40
N LEU A 63 -9.49 -8.94 -8.60
CA LEU A 63 -10.01 -7.91 -9.51
C LEU A 63 -11.36 -7.34 -9.05
N ALA A 64 -12.20 -8.14 -8.38
CA ALA A 64 -13.43 -7.65 -7.76
C ALA A 64 -13.15 -6.54 -6.74
N PHE A 65 -12.07 -6.70 -5.95
CA PHE A 65 -11.67 -5.66 -5.02
C PHE A 65 -11.18 -4.37 -5.71
N ARG A 66 -10.49 -4.46 -6.86
CA ARG A 66 -10.13 -3.25 -7.65
C ARG A 66 -11.38 -2.53 -8.15
N ARG A 67 -12.36 -3.26 -8.69
CA ARG A 67 -13.65 -2.69 -9.09
C ARG A 67 -14.38 -2.02 -7.93
N HIS A 68 -14.32 -2.61 -6.74
CA HIS A 68 -14.85 -1.99 -5.52
C HIS A 68 -14.18 -0.63 -5.25
N LEU A 69 -12.85 -0.56 -5.24
CA LEU A 69 -12.13 0.70 -5.03
C LEU A 69 -12.47 1.77 -6.09
N TRP A 70 -12.48 1.40 -7.37
CA TRP A 70 -12.87 2.32 -8.45
C TRP A 70 -14.31 2.79 -8.34
N SER A 71 -15.24 1.94 -7.88
CA SER A 71 -16.64 2.32 -7.69
C SER A 71 -16.83 3.43 -6.64
N HIS A 72 -15.86 3.60 -5.73
CA HIS A 72 -15.83 4.69 -4.75
C HIS A 72 -15.04 5.92 -5.20
N GLY A 73 -14.43 5.88 -6.39
CA GLY A 73 -13.64 6.96 -7.01
C GLY A 73 -12.14 6.91 -6.71
N LEU A 74 -11.66 5.90 -5.97
CA LEU A 74 -10.25 5.73 -5.67
C LEU A 74 -9.49 5.25 -6.89
N GLY A 75 -8.26 5.72 -7.07
CA GLY A 75 -7.29 5.05 -7.93
C GLY A 75 -6.75 3.78 -7.26
N VAL A 76 -6.27 2.85 -8.08
CA VAL A 76 -5.58 1.65 -7.61
C VAL A 76 -4.08 1.80 -7.85
N ALA A 77 -3.28 1.66 -6.79
CA ALA A 77 -1.84 1.49 -6.91
C ALA A 77 -1.53 -0.02 -6.89
N GLU A 78 -1.26 -0.56 -8.08
CA GLU A 78 -1.23 -1.99 -8.35
C GLU A 78 0.16 -2.60 -8.19
N ALA A 79 0.21 -3.87 -7.77
CA ALA A 79 1.45 -4.63 -7.60
C ALA A 79 2.50 -3.92 -6.72
N MET A 80 2.02 -3.17 -5.71
CA MET A 80 2.81 -2.44 -4.72
C MET A 80 3.14 -3.34 -3.50
N ASP A 81 3.82 -2.79 -2.50
CA ASP A 81 4.14 -3.49 -1.25
C ASP A 81 2.91 -4.14 -0.57
N THR A 82 1.74 -3.51 -0.63
CA THR A 82 0.48 -4.05 -0.07
C THR A 82 -0.02 -5.31 -0.80
N ALA A 83 0.28 -5.43 -2.10
CA ALA A 83 0.07 -6.63 -2.91
C ALA A 83 1.13 -7.73 -2.62
N GLN A 84 1.91 -7.59 -1.53
CA GLN A 84 2.98 -8.49 -1.13
C GLN A 84 4.15 -8.58 -2.13
N ARG A 85 4.36 -7.53 -2.94
CA ARG A 85 5.45 -7.46 -3.91
C ARG A 85 6.82 -7.61 -3.23
N GLY A 86 7.64 -8.56 -3.70
CA GLY A 86 8.95 -8.87 -3.08
C GLY A 86 8.86 -9.53 -1.70
N MET A 87 7.67 -9.95 -1.27
CA MET A 87 7.40 -10.61 0.01
C MET A 87 6.23 -11.59 -0.11
N GLY A 88 6.23 -12.37 -1.19
CA GLY A 88 5.21 -13.38 -1.49
C GLY A 88 4.80 -13.36 -2.95
N LEU A 89 4.39 -12.19 -3.48
CA LEU A 89 4.07 -12.05 -4.90
C LEU A 89 5.37 -11.86 -5.69
N ASP A 90 5.68 -12.82 -6.55
CA ASP A 90 6.83 -12.80 -7.44
C ASP A 90 6.60 -11.91 -8.67
N TRP A 91 7.67 -11.64 -9.43
CA TRP A 91 7.57 -10.79 -10.62
C TRP A 91 6.59 -11.36 -11.65
N ALA A 92 6.61 -12.68 -11.89
CA ALA A 92 5.70 -13.30 -12.86
C ALA A 92 4.23 -13.07 -12.50
N GLY A 93 3.85 -13.29 -11.23
CA GLY A 93 2.51 -13.01 -10.72
C GLY A 93 2.17 -11.52 -10.75
N ALA A 94 3.12 -10.64 -10.42
CA ALA A 94 2.93 -9.19 -10.46
C ALA A 94 2.74 -8.66 -11.89
N ALA A 95 3.50 -9.13 -12.87
CA ALA A 95 3.34 -8.77 -14.27
C ALA A 95 1.95 -9.15 -14.80
N GLU A 96 1.45 -10.33 -14.40
CA GLU A 96 0.10 -10.77 -14.75
C GLU A 96 -0.99 -9.95 -14.05
N LEU A 97 -0.80 -9.63 -12.77
CA LEU A 97 -1.68 -8.72 -12.03
C LEU A 97 -1.78 -7.36 -12.71
N ILE A 98 -0.64 -6.77 -13.11
CA ILE A 98 -0.59 -5.49 -13.83
C ILE A 98 -1.41 -5.55 -15.12
N ARG A 99 -1.20 -6.56 -15.97
CA ARG A 99 -1.93 -6.71 -17.23
C ARG A 99 -3.44 -6.81 -17.03
N ARG A 100 -3.87 -7.67 -16.08
CA ARG A 100 -5.29 -7.89 -15.79
C ARG A 100 -5.96 -6.64 -15.21
N SER A 101 -5.35 -6.05 -14.19
CA SER A 101 -5.90 -4.85 -13.55
C SER A 101 -5.94 -3.66 -14.48
N ALA A 102 -4.95 -3.48 -15.35
CA ALA A 102 -4.96 -2.40 -16.34
C ALA A 102 -6.07 -2.59 -17.39
N ALA A 103 -6.32 -3.83 -17.83
CA ALA A 103 -7.44 -4.14 -18.72
C ALA A 103 -8.80 -3.83 -18.08
N GLU A 104 -9.00 -4.20 -16.81
CA GLU A 104 -10.21 -3.86 -16.04
C GLU A 104 -10.35 -2.35 -15.83
N ALA A 105 -9.25 -1.67 -15.48
CA ALA A 105 -9.22 -0.22 -15.32
C ALA A 105 -9.68 0.48 -16.60
N LYS A 106 -9.14 0.06 -17.76
CA LYS A 106 -9.56 0.58 -19.06
C LYS A 106 -11.04 0.34 -19.34
N ALA A 107 -11.58 -0.83 -18.98
CA ALA A 107 -12.98 -1.17 -19.22
C ALA A 107 -13.95 -0.31 -18.42
N VAL A 108 -13.59 0.11 -17.20
CA VAL A 108 -14.45 0.90 -16.31
C VAL A 108 -14.05 2.38 -16.22
N GLY A 109 -13.02 2.82 -16.94
CA GLY A 109 -12.44 4.16 -16.79
C GLY A 109 -11.76 4.39 -15.44
N GLY A 110 -11.33 3.32 -14.78
CA GLY A 110 -10.65 3.33 -13.49
C GLY A 110 -9.24 3.93 -13.58
N ARG A 111 -8.84 4.68 -12.56
CA ARG A 111 -7.47 5.20 -12.46
C ARG A 111 -6.56 4.11 -11.88
N ILE A 112 -5.42 3.86 -12.55
CA ILE A 112 -4.44 2.86 -12.13
C ILE A 112 -3.01 3.40 -12.28
N ALA A 113 -2.14 3.03 -11.35
CA ALA A 113 -0.69 3.17 -11.47
C ALA A 113 -0.03 1.90 -10.93
N CYS A 114 1.03 1.40 -11.57
CA CYS A 114 1.57 0.07 -11.34
C CYS A 114 3.02 0.10 -10.86
N GLY A 115 3.35 -0.73 -9.87
CA GLY A 115 4.69 -0.87 -9.33
C GLY A 115 5.70 -1.48 -10.30
N VAL A 116 6.78 -0.77 -10.56
CA VAL A 116 7.93 -1.13 -11.41
C VAL A 116 9.18 -1.15 -10.54
N GLY A 117 9.82 -2.30 -10.39
CA GLY A 117 10.96 -2.54 -9.52
C GLY A 117 12.00 -3.45 -10.16
N THR A 118 12.69 -4.23 -9.33
CA THR A 118 13.73 -5.18 -9.76
C THR A 118 13.64 -6.50 -8.99
N ASP A 119 12.45 -6.86 -8.51
CA ASP A 119 12.22 -8.00 -7.63
C ASP A 119 12.39 -9.37 -8.32
N GLN A 120 12.61 -9.40 -9.64
CA GLN A 120 13.09 -10.59 -10.35
C GLN A 120 14.58 -10.87 -10.11
N LEU A 121 15.36 -9.88 -9.68
CA LEU A 121 16.77 -10.05 -9.30
C LEU A 121 16.84 -10.64 -7.89
N SER A 122 17.26 -11.88 -7.80
CA SER A 122 17.27 -12.63 -6.54
C SER A 122 18.60 -12.47 -5.79
N VAL A 123 18.52 -12.31 -4.47
CA VAL A 123 19.71 -12.43 -3.62
C VAL A 123 20.22 -13.88 -3.64
N THR A 124 21.53 -14.06 -3.71
CA THR A 124 22.19 -15.36 -3.63
C THR A 124 22.90 -15.52 -2.29
N GLU A 125 23.49 -16.69 -2.02
CA GLU A 125 24.28 -16.93 -0.79
C GLU A 125 25.44 -15.93 -0.61
N ILE A 126 25.96 -15.36 -1.71
CA ILE A 126 27.04 -14.37 -1.72
C ILE A 126 26.54 -12.91 -1.83
N GLY A 127 25.23 -12.67 -1.67
CA GLY A 127 24.60 -11.36 -1.87
C GLY A 127 24.02 -11.19 -3.27
N TYR A 128 23.91 -9.95 -3.75
CA TYR A 128 23.45 -9.64 -5.11
C TYR A 128 24.63 -9.74 -6.09
N PRO A 129 24.65 -10.71 -7.03
CA PRO A 129 25.75 -10.90 -7.97
C PRO A 129 25.64 -10.00 -9.22
N TYR A 130 24.88 -8.91 -9.15
CA TYR A 130 24.51 -8.08 -10.30
C TYR A 130 25.25 -6.74 -10.30
N GLY A 131 25.49 -6.16 -11.47
CA GLY A 131 25.96 -4.80 -11.64
C GLY A 131 24.81 -3.81 -11.87
N LEU A 132 25.16 -2.53 -12.04
CA LEU A 132 24.18 -1.47 -12.31
C LEU A 132 23.45 -1.68 -13.63
N ASP A 133 24.11 -2.25 -14.64
CA ASP A 133 23.52 -2.52 -15.95
C ASP A 133 22.41 -3.59 -15.85
N GLU A 134 22.63 -4.67 -15.10
CA GLU A 134 21.60 -5.69 -14.86
C GLU A 134 20.43 -5.13 -14.03
N VAL A 135 20.71 -4.28 -13.04
CA VAL A 135 19.67 -3.59 -12.25
C VAL A 135 18.83 -2.67 -13.14
N ARG A 136 19.47 -1.91 -14.02
CA ARG A 136 18.77 -1.05 -14.98
C ARG A 136 17.93 -1.85 -15.96
N ALA A 137 18.48 -2.93 -16.53
CA ALA A 137 17.75 -3.82 -17.43
C ALA A 137 16.52 -4.46 -16.75
N ALA A 138 16.64 -4.82 -15.46
CA ALA A 138 15.51 -5.33 -14.69
C ALA A 138 14.38 -4.29 -14.54
N TYR A 139 14.72 -3.03 -14.28
CA TYR A 139 13.73 -1.95 -14.27
C TYR A 139 13.09 -1.75 -15.64
N GLU A 140 13.87 -1.77 -16.71
CA GLU A 140 13.40 -1.60 -18.10
C GLU A 140 12.39 -2.67 -18.50
N GLU A 141 12.66 -3.93 -18.18
CA GLU A 141 11.74 -5.05 -18.41
C GLU A 141 10.38 -4.80 -17.74
N GLN A 142 10.38 -4.43 -16.46
CA GLN A 142 9.14 -4.19 -15.73
C GLN A 142 8.41 -2.93 -16.20
N LEU A 143 9.17 -1.88 -16.56
CA LEU A 143 8.63 -0.63 -17.08
C LEU A 143 7.90 -0.87 -18.41
N ALA A 144 8.49 -1.67 -19.30
CA ALA A 144 7.88 -2.05 -20.57
C ALA A 144 6.52 -2.73 -20.35
N VAL A 145 6.42 -3.69 -19.42
CA VAL A 145 5.13 -4.36 -19.10
C VAL A 145 4.08 -3.36 -18.61
N CYS A 146 4.47 -2.39 -17.77
CA CYS A 146 3.58 -1.35 -17.28
C CYS A 146 3.08 -0.44 -18.42
N GLU A 147 3.99 0.03 -19.26
CA GLU A 147 3.71 0.95 -20.37
C GLU A 147 2.87 0.28 -21.47
N GLU A 148 3.17 -0.97 -21.84
CA GLU A 148 2.37 -1.77 -22.78
C GLU A 148 0.94 -2.01 -22.28
N SER A 149 0.77 -2.08 -20.95
CA SER A 149 -0.54 -2.19 -20.32
C SER A 149 -1.31 -0.86 -20.28
N GLY A 150 -0.67 0.25 -20.67
CA GLY A 150 -1.25 1.59 -20.66
C GLY A 150 -1.42 2.18 -19.25
N ALA A 151 -0.74 1.61 -18.25
CA ALA A 151 -0.77 2.09 -16.87
C ALA A 151 0.38 3.07 -16.60
N ARG A 152 0.17 4.02 -15.68
CA ARG A 152 1.25 4.89 -15.20
C ARG A 152 2.20 4.09 -14.31
N ALA A 153 3.51 4.23 -14.53
CA ALA A 153 4.50 3.55 -13.70
C ALA A 153 4.70 4.24 -12.34
N ILE A 154 4.85 3.42 -11.30
CA ILE A 154 5.39 3.80 -10.00
C ILE A 154 6.77 3.14 -9.90
N LEU A 155 7.84 3.93 -10.05
CA LEU A 155 9.21 3.42 -9.91
C LEU A 155 9.49 3.15 -8.43
N MET A 156 9.42 1.88 -8.06
CA MET A 156 9.65 1.36 -6.71
C MET A 156 11.14 1.41 -6.35
N ALA A 157 11.43 1.49 -5.05
CA ALA A 157 12.77 1.25 -4.54
C ALA A 157 13.23 -0.20 -4.84
N SER A 158 14.51 -0.38 -5.15
CA SER A 158 15.11 -1.65 -5.56
C SER A 158 16.09 -2.16 -4.50
N ARG A 159 15.82 -3.34 -3.95
CA ARG A 159 16.78 -4.02 -3.05
C ARG A 159 18.12 -4.28 -3.74
N ALA A 160 18.09 -4.64 -5.03
CA ALA A 160 19.28 -4.90 -5.82
C ALA A 160 20.12 -3.62 -6.00
N LEU A 161 19.50 -2.50 -6.39
CA LEU A 161 20.16 -1.21 -6.50
C LEU A 161 20.76 -0.77 -5.16
N CYS A 162 19.99 -0.90 -4.07
CA CYS A 162 20.45 -0.57 -2.74
C CYS A 162 21.71 -1.34 -2.34
N ALA A 163 21.80 -2.60 -2.73
CA ALA A 163 22.93 -3.46 -2.40
C ALA A 163 24.18 -3.20 -3.26
N VAL A 164 24.02 -2.80 -4.53
CA VAL A 164 25.14 -2.72 -5.49
C VAL A 164 25.67 -1.30 -5.71
N ALA A 165 24.86 -0.28 -5.40
CA ALA A 165 25.25 1.12 -5.53
C ALA A 165 26.40 1.48 -4.57
N LYS A 166 27.39 2.19 -5.07
CA LYS A 166 28.58 2.66 -4.33
C LYS A 166 28.41 4.08 -3.78
N GLY A 167 27.34 4.77 -4.14
CA GLY A 167 27.04 6.10 -3.67
C GLY A 167 25.90 6.76 -4.45
N PRO A 168 25.60 8.04 -4.15
CA PRO A 168 24.47 8.76 -4.75
C PRO A 168 24.53 8.91 -6.27
N GLN A 169 25.74 8.89 -6.86
CA GLN A 169 25.91 9.01 -8.32
C GLN A 169 25.29 7.85 -9.09
N ASP A 170 25.35 6.63 -8.55
CA ASP A 170 24.76 5.45 -9.19
C ASP A 170 23.22 5.54 -9.22
N TYR A 171 22.61 6.14 -8.19
CA TYR A 171 21.16 6.41 -8.17
C TYR A 171 20.78 7.48 -9.21
N LEU A 172 21.56 8.56 -9.31
CA LEU A 172 21.35 9.60 -10.32
C LEU A 172 21.46 9.03 -11.74
N GLU A 173 22.42 8.15 -11.98
CA GLU A 173 22.61 7.48 -13.27
C GLU A 173 21.42 6.59 -13.62
N VAL A 174 21.07 5.64 -12.74
CA VAL A 174 19.99 4.67 -12.97
C VAL A 174 18.65 5.38 -13.11
N TYR A 175 18.24 6.19 -12.13
CA TYR A 175 16.94 6.87 -12.19
C TYR A 175 16.89 7.90 -13.31
N GLY A 176 17.97 8.65 -13.56
CA GLY A 176 18.00 9.60 -14.67
C GLY A 176 17.81 8.93 -16.03
N HIS A 177 18.37 7.73 -16.22
CA HIS A 177 18.14 6.93 -17.43
C HIS A 177 16.68 6.47 -17.53
N LEU A 178 16.12 5.88 -16.46
CA LEU A 178 14.72 5.44 -16.41
C LEU A 178 13.74 6.59 -16.70
N LEU A 179 13.98 7.77 -16.15
CA LEU A 179 13.15 8.95 -16.36
C LEU A 179 13.24 9.49 -17.80
N ARG A 180 14.43 9.48 -18.42
CA ARG A 180 14.57 9.91 -19.82
C ARG A 180 13.81 9.00 -20.77
N GLN A 181 13.83 7.69 -20.53
CA GLN A 181 13.18 6.72 -21.41
C GLN A 181 11.67 6.59 -21.20
N SER A 182 11.15 6.87 -20.00
CA SER A 182 9.74 6.61 -19.69
C SER A 182 8.82 7.34 -20.66
N ALA A 183 7.80 6.66 -21.15
CA ALA A 183 6.85 7.21 -22.13
C ALA A 183 6.02 8.34 -21.50
N GLU A 184 5.60 8.14 -20.25
CA GLU A 184 4.77 9.06 -19.48
C GLU A 184 5.45 9.47 -18.17
N PRO A 185 5.00 10.57 -17.52
CA PRO A 185 5.47 10.93 -16.19
C PRO A 185 5.19 9.82 -15.17
N VAL A 186 6.21 9.44 -14.40
CA VAL A 186 6.16 8.36 -13.40
C VAL A 186 5.92 8.91 -12.00
N ILE A 187 5.54 8.02 -11.07
CA ILE A 187 5.57 8.30 -9.64
C ILE A 187 6.85 7.67 -9.06
N LEU A 188 7.73 8.45 -8.45
CA LEU A 188 8.90 7.90 -7.75
C LEU A 188 8.51 7.45 -6.34
N HIS A 189 8.88 6.24 -5.93
CA HIS A 189 8.54 5.73 -4.61
C HIS A 189 9.79 5.54 -3.73
N TRP A 190 9.86 6.31 -2.65
CA TRP A 190 10.85 6.14 -1.59
C TRP A 190 10.25 5.34 -0.44
N LEU A 191 10.61 4.06 -0.35
CA LEU A 191 10.22 3.14 0.71
C LEU A 191 11.30 3.09 1.79
N GLY A 192 10.95 3.37 3.05
CA GLY A 192 11.88 3.34 4.17
C GLY A 192 12.16 1.94 4.74
N PRO A 193 13.24 1.78 5.52
CA PRO A 193 13.70 0.48 6.04
C PRO A 193 12.76 -0.18 7.06
N MET A 194 11.81 0.57 7.65
CA MET A 194 10.78 0.01 8.52
C MET A 194 9.82 -0.92 7.76
N PHE A 195 9.60 -0.65 6.47
CA PHE A 195 8.81 -1.52 5.59
C PHE A 195 9.67 -2.63 4.98
N ASP A 196 10.91 -2.30 4.61
CA ASP A 196 11.84 -3.25 4.00
C ASP A 196 13.28 -2.99 4.45
N PRO A 197 13.81 -3.78 5.41
CA PRO A 197 15.16 -3.58 5.93
C PRO A 197 16.26 -3.63 4.87
N ALA A 198 16.03 -4.28 3.73
CA ALA A 198 17.02 -4.35 2.64
C ALA A 198 17.16 -3.02 1.86
N LEU A 199 16.37 -2.00 2.21
CA LEU A 199 16.43 -0.65 1.64
C LEU A 199 17.10 0.37 2.57
N GLU A 200 17.79 -0.08 3.62
CA GLU A 200 18.55 0.83 4.48
C GLU A 200 19.66 1.54 3.67
N GLY A 201 19.69 2.88 3.77
CA GLY A 201 20.65 3.70 3.03
C GLY A 201 20.26 4.01 1.58
N TYR A 202 19.00 3.77 1.20
CA TYR A 202 18.48 4.12 -0.14
C TYR A 202 18.78 5.59 -0.48
N TRP A 203 19.09 5.86 -1.75
CA TRP A 203 19.67 7.12 -2.26
C TRP A 203 21.14 7.37 -1.87
N GLY A 204 21.84 6.35 -1.37
CA GLY A 204 23.29 6.36 -1.20
C GLY A 204 23.78 6.92 0.14
N SER A 205 22.89 7.06 1.13
CA SER A 205 23.26 7.50 2.48
C SER A 205 22.27 7.03 3.53
N THR A 206 22.77 6.70 4.73
CA THR A 206 21.95 6.51 5.93
C THR A 206 21.58 7.83 6.61
N ASP A 207 22.25 8.94 6.26
CA ASP A 207 21.81 10.28 6.61
C ASP A 207 20.62 10.66 5.69
N LEU A 208 19.43 10.73 6.27
CA LEU A 208 18.20 11.03 5.53
C LEU A 208 18.24 12.42 4.88
N ASP A 209 18.97 13.39 5.41
CA ASP A 209 19.10 14.71 4.79
C ASP A 209 19.99 14.64 3.54
N ALA A 210 21.03 13.81 3.57
CA ALA A 210 21.85 13.53 2.40
C ALA A 210 21.07 12.76 1.34
N ALA A 211 20.37 11.70 1.73
CA ALA A 211 19.49 10.94 0.84
C ALA A 211 18.40 11.83 0.20
N THR A 212 17.83 12.76 0.99
CA THR A 212 16.83 13.72 0.50
C THR A 212 17.40 14.64 -0.57
N ARG A 213 18.65 15.10 -0.44
CA ARG A 213 19.30 15.92 -1.48
C ARG A 213 19.42 15.14 -2.79
N THR A 214 19.95 13.92 -2.74
CA THR A 214 20.08 13.07 -3.93
C THR A 214 18.72 12.79 -4.58
N PHE A 215 17.69 12.52 -3.77
CA PHE A 215 16.34 12.29 -4.28
C PHE A 215 15.76 13.53 -4.98
N LEU A 216 15.93 14.72 -4.39
CA LEU A 216 15.52 15.98 -5.00
C LEU A 216 16.31 16.32 -6.26
N ASP A 217 17.61 15.98 -6.31
CA ASP A 217 18.45 16.17 -7.50
C ASP A 217 17.93 15.35 -8.70
N VAL A 218 17.51 14.09 -8.47
CA VAL A 218 16.86 13.24 -9.50
C VAL A 218 15.60 13.91 -10.05
N ILE A 219 14.75 14.45 -9.17
CA ILE A 219 13.46 15.06 -9.55
C ILE A 219 13.70 16.37 -10.31
N ALA A 220 14.59 17.22 -9.80
CA ALA A 220 14.90 18.52 -10.40
C ALA A 220 15.57 18.42 -11.77
N ALA A 221 16.29 17.33 -12.04
CA ALA A 221 16.88 17.06 -13.35
C ALA A 221 15.84 16.64 -14.41
N HIS A 222 14.66 16.19 -13.99
CA HIS A 222 13.65 15.58 -14.87
C HIS A 222 12.19 15.96 -14.49
N PRO A 223 11.86 17.26 -14.28
CA PRO A 223 10.57 17.66 -13.75
C PRO A 223 9.39 17.21 -14.63
N ASP A 224 9.54 17.25 -15.95
CA ASP A 224 8.49 16.84 -16.91
C ASP A 224 8.27 15.32 -16.96
N LYS A 225 9.10 14.53 -16.28
CA LYS A 225 9.03 13.06 -16.23
C LYS A 225 8.55 12.54 -14.88
N VAL A 226 8.29 13.41 -13.91
CA VAL A 226 7.85 13.02 -12.57
C VAL A 226 6.47 13.61 -12.31
N ASP A 227 5.44 12.76 -12.31
CA ASP A 227 4.09 13.15 -11.92
C ASP A 227 4.00 13.46 -10.41
N GLY A 228 4.76 12.70 -9.63
CA GLY A 228 4.84 12.89 -8.19
C GLY A 228 5.80 11.92 -7.51
N ILE A 229 5.86 12.05 -6.20
CA ILE A 229 6.66 11.20 -5.32
C ILE A 229 5.75 10.56 -4.27
N LYS A 230 5.96 9.29 -3.95
CA LYS A 230 5.41 8.63 -2.76
C LYS A 230 6.52 8.47 -1.73
N VAL A 231 6.32 9.00 -0.52
CA VAL A 231 7.31 8.89 0.57
C VAL A 231 6.71 8.07 1.71
N SER A 232 7.39 6.96 2.05
CA SER A 232 6.95 6.02 3.07
C SER A 232 8.00 5.92 4.18
N LEU A 233 8.22 7.04 4.89
CA LEU A 233 9.20 7.16 5.98
C LEU A 233 8.55 7.23 7.38
N LEU A 234 7.22 7.33 7.46
CA LEU A 234 6.45 7.48 8.71
C LEU A 234 6.90 8.68 9.58
N ASP A 235 7.30 9.76 8.91
CA ASP A 235 7.73 11.02 9.50
C ASP A 235 7.03 12.19 8.80
N ALA A 236 5.96 12.70 9.43
CA ALA A 236 5.13 13.75 8.88
C ALA A 236 5.90 15.05 8.63
N GLN A 237 6.82 15.44 9.52
CA GLN A 237 7.57 16.69 9.36
C GLN A 237 8.52 16.59 8.17
N ARG A 238 9.17 15.42 8.00
CA ARG A 238 10.04 15.18 6.84
C ARG A 238 9.26 15.20 5.53
N GLU A 239 8.05 14.65 5.49
CA GLU A 239 7.18 14.78 4.32
C GLU A 239 6.81 16.24 4.03
N ILE A 240 6.44 17.01 5.05
CA ILE A 240 6.11 18.44 4.92
C ILE A 240 7.31 19.24 4.39
N ASP A 241 8.52 18.99 4.91
CA ASP A 241 9.72 19.67 4.47
C ASP A 241 10.12 19.29 3.05
N LEU A 242 9.83 18.04 2.64
CA LEU A 242 10.08 17.54 1.30
C LEU A 242 9.09 18.11 0.29
N ARG A 243 7.78 18.08 0.56
CA ARG A 243 6.74 18.57 -0.38
C ARG A 243 6.91 20.06 -0.69
N ARG A 244 7.43 20.84 0.25
CA ARG A 244 7.72 22.28 0.07
C ARG A 244 8.94 22.57 -0.82
N LYS A 245 9.75 21.56 -1.11
CA LYS A 245 10.95 21.65 -1.98
C LYS A 245 10.74 21.04 -3.36
N LEU A 246 9.57 20.46 -3.62
CA LEU A 246 9.26 19.85 -4.92
C LEU A 246 9.14 20.93 -6.00
N PRO A 247 9.59 20.64 -7.25
CA PRO A 247 9.31 21.51 -8.39
C PRO A 247 7.80 21.66 -8.63
N ASP A 248 7.40 22.79 -9.22
CA ASP A 248 6.02 23.03 -9.61
C ASP A 248 5.49 21.90 -10.50
N GLY A 249 4.28 21.42 -10.21
CA GLY A 249 3.63 20.32 -10.93
C GLY A 249 3.96 18.92 -10.40
N VAL A 250 5.02 18.75 -9.61
CA VAL A 250 5.36 17.46 -8.99
C VAL A 250 4.54 17.26 -7.71
N ARG A 251 3.69 16.23 -7.69
CA ARG A 251 2.83 15.93 -6.54
C ARG A 251 3.59 15.24 -5.41
N CYS A 252 3.26 15.57 -4.17
CA CYS A 252 3.60 14.71 -3.04
C CYS A 252 2.41 13.78 -2.74
N TYR A 253 2.59 12.48 -2.88
CA TYR A 253 1.68 11.44 -2.40
C TYR A 253 2.16 10.98 -1.03
N THR A 254 1.35 11.20 0.01
CA THR A 254 1.67 10.63 1.31
C THR A 254 1.62 9.11 1.24
N GLY A 255 2.71 8.47 1.69
CA GLY A 255 2.79 7.06 2.02
C GLY A 255 2.86 6.84 3.53
N ASP A 256 2.48 7.85 4.32
CA ASP A 256 2.52 7.83 5.78
C ASP A 256 1.17 7.35 6.35
N ASP A 257 1.09 6.05 6.61
CA ASP A 257 -0.10 5.44 7.22
C ASP A 257 -0.29 5.82 8.72
N PHE A 258 0.59 6.63 9.33
CA PHE A 258 0.48 7.09 10.74
C PHE A 258 -0.09 8.51 10.86
N HIS A 259 0.05 9.33 9.81
CA HIS A 259 -0.22 10.76 9.82
C HIS A 259 -1.03 11.24 8.59
N TYR A 260 -1.50 10.33 7.75
CA TYR A 260 -2.22 10.66 6.50
C TYR A 260 -3.32 11.73 6.61
N PRO A 261 -4.17 11.82 7.67
CA PRO A 261 -5.21 12.83 7.66
C PRO A 261 -4.63 14.26 7.67
N GLU A 262 -3.49 14.51 8.32
CA GLU A 262 -2.92 15.89 8.41
C GLU A 262 -2.15 16.24 7.17
N LEU A 263 -1.46 15.26 6.62
CA LEU A 263 -0.72 15.39 5.39
C LEU A 263 -1.68 15.65 4.21
N ILE A 264 -2.81 14.94 4.15
CA ILE A 264 -3.84 15.13 3.12
C ILE A 264 -4.60 16.45 3.31
N ALA A 265 -4.99 16.81 4.54
CA ALA A 265 -5.64 18.10 4.80
C ALA A 265 -4.73 19.26 4.35
N GLY A 266 -3.44 19.17 4.67
CA GLY A 266 -2.45 20.18 4.36
C GLY A 266 -2.33 21.26 5.43
N ASP A 267 -1.46 22.22 5.14
CA ASP A 267 -1.20 23.42 5.92
C ASP A 267 -1.41 24.68 5.05
N ASP A 268 -1.00 25.84 5.55
CA ASP A 268 -1.08 27.13 4.87
C ASP A 268 -0.22 27.22 3.60
N ARG A 269 0.72 26.29 3.39
CA ARG A 269 1.66 26.29 2.27
C ARG A 269 1.36 25.21 1.24
N GLY A 270 0.63 24.15 1.61
CA GLY A 270 0.25 23.10 0.68
C GLY A 270 -0.27 21.83 1.34
N PHE A 271 -0.51 20.82 0.52
CA PHE A 271 -1.07 19.55 0.94
C PHE A 271 -0.38 18.39 0.22
N SER A 272 -0.60 17.18 0.73
CA SER A 272 -0.23 15.95 0.06
C SER A 272 -1.46 15.31 -0.59
N HIS A 273 -1.26 14.74 -1.78
CA HIS A 273 -2.12 13.69 -2.33
C HIS A 273 -1.91 12.39 -1.55
N ALA A 274 -2.59 11.30 -1.93
CA ALA A 274 -2.51 10.05 -1.18
C ALA A 274 -2.20 8.83 -2.06
N LEU A 275 -1.29 7.97 -1.59
CA LEU A 275 -1.06 6.62 -2.10
C LEU A 275 -0.75 5.73 -0.89
N LEU A 276 -1.79 5.16 -0.28
CA LEU A 276 -1.72 4.57 1.06
C LEU A 276 -2.15 3.11 1.07
N GLY A 277 -1.52 2.32 1.95
CA GLY A 277 -1.93 0.93 2.20
C GLY A 277 -3.17 0.87 3.10
N ILE A 278 -3.31 1.78 4.06
CA ILE A 278 -4.49 1.83 4.93
C ILE A 278 -5.79 2.17 4.19
N PHE A 279 -5.68 2.81 3.02
CA PHE A 279 -6.85 3.08 2.16
C PHE A 279 -7.39 1.84 1.44
N ASP A 280 -6.75 0.68 1.59
CA ASP A 280 -7.32 -0.62 1.21
C ASP A 280 -8.54 -0.94 2.12
N PRO A 281 -8.37 -1.18 3.43
CA PRO A 281 -9.50 -1.47 4.32
C PRO A 281 -10.38 -0.23 4.61
N LEU A 282 -9.89 0.99 4.38
CA LEU A 282 -10.65 2.22 4.60
C LEU A 282 -11.31 2.79 3.34
N GLY A 283 -11.18 2.15 2.16
CA GLY A 283 -11.52 2.74 0.87
C GLY A 283 -12.82 3.55 0.84
N PRO A 284 -13.97 2.96 1.16
CA PRO A 284 -15.25 3.68 1.16
C PRO A 284 -15.32 4.88 2.12
N LEU A 285 -14.73 4.75 3.31
CA LEU A 285 -14.66 5.82 4.32
C LEU A 285 -13.71 6.94 3.87
N ALA A 286 -12.54 6.60 3.34
CA ALA A 286 -11.57 7.54 2.78
C ALA A 286 -12.17 8.33 1.62
N ALA A 287 -12.92 7.67 0.74
CA ALA A 287 -13.63 8.31 -0.36
C ALA A 287 -14.69 9.31 0.13
N ALA A 288 -15.46 8.95 1.17
CA ALA A 288 -16.43 9.85 1.77
C ALA A 288 -15.74 11.08 2.39
N ALA A 289 -14.65 10.87 3.13
CA ALA A 289 -13.88 11.97 3.71
C ALA A 289 -13.35 12.94 2.65
N VAL A 290 -12.70 12.42 1.60
CA VAL A 290 -12.14 13.27 0.53
C VAL A 290 -13.23 14.06 -0.19
N ARG A 291 -14.43 13.51 -0.37
CA ARG A 291 -15.57 14.28 -0.91
C ARG A 291 -16.04 15.38 0.03
N THR A 292 -15.99 15.17 1.35
CA THR A 292 -16.22 16.24 2.33
C THR A 292 -15.14 17.33 2.23
N LEU A 293 -13.88 16.94 1.99
CA LEU A 293 -12.80 17.89 1.74
C LEU A 293 -13.03 18.71 0.46
N ASP A 294 -13.59 18.10 -0.59
CA ASP A 294 -13.93 18.77 -1.85
C ASP A 294 -14.95 19.92 -1.67
N THR A 295 -15.76 19.89 -0.61
CA THR A 295 -16.70 20.99 -0.28
C THR A 295 -16.05 22.10 0.57
N GLY A 296 -14.75 22.00 0.85
CA GLY A 296 -14.01 22.92 1.72
C GLY A 296 -14.17 22.64 3.22
N ASP A 297 -14.85 21.55 3.61
CA ASP A 297 -15.06 21.19 5.01
C ASP A 297 -13.88 20.37 5.56
N VAL A 298 -12.79 21.08 5.86
CA VAL A 298 -11.60 20.48 6.49
C VAL A 298 -11.93 19.85 7.85
N PRO A 299 -12.68 20.50 8.77
CA PRO A 299 -13.07 19.86 10.03
C PRO A 299 -13.88 18.57 9.84
N GLY A 300 -14.83 18.52 8.90
CA GLY A 300 -15.60 17.32 8.59
C GLY A 300 -14.74 16.20 7.99
N PHE A 301 -13.82 16.53 7.09
CA PHE A 301 -12.81 15.59 6.59
C PHE A 301 -12.00 14.96 7.72
N ARG A 302 -11.51 15.80 8.66
CA ARG A 302 -10.74 15.38 9.83
C ARG A 302 -11.58 14.52 10.78
N ALA A 303 -12.83 14.90 11.04
CA ALA A 303 -13.74 14.13 11.90
C ALA A 303 -13.99 12.70 11.38
N LEU A 304 -13.94 12.50 10.05
CA LEU A 304 -14.09 11.18 9.44
C LEU A 304 -12.80 10.34 9.53
N LEU A 305 -11.62 10.92 9.28
CA LEU A 305 -10.37 10.15 9.22
C LEU A 305 -9.57 10.08 10.51
N ASP A 306 -9.64 11.07 11.40
CA ASP A 306 -8.86 11.06 12.63
C ASP A 306 -9.13 9.83 13.52
N PRO A 307 -10.39 9.37 13.68
CA PRO A 307 -10.67 8.14 14.41
C PRO A 307 -10.02 6.88 13.80
N THR A 308 -9.75 6.90 12.48
CA THR A 308 -9.18 5.76 11.76
C THR A 308 -7.67 5.60 11.97
N VAL A 309 -7.00 6.63 12.51
CA VAL A 309 -5.56 6.63 12.75
C VAL A 309 -5.16 5.55 13.76
N GLU A 310 -5.96 5.29 14.79
CA GLU A 310 -5.64 4.25 15.79
C GLU A 310 -5.59 2.85 15.14
N LEU A 311 -6.59 2.52 14.30
CA LEU A 311 -6.59 1.29 13.52
C LEU A 311 -5.33 1.21 12.65
N SER A 312 -5.03 2.28 11.92
CA SER A 312 -3.87 2.31 11.04
C SER A 312 -2.57 2.04 11.78
N ARG A 313 -2.31 2.78 12.86
CA ARG A 313 -1.12 2.60 13.68
C ARG A 313 -1.02 1.19 14.26
N HIS A 314 -2.15 0.59 14.63
CA HIS A 314 -2.20 -0.79 15.10
C HIS A 314 -1.83 -1.80 14.00
N LEU A 315 -2.35 -1.65 12.78
CA LEU A 315 -2.00 -2.54 11.66
C LEU A 315 -0.51 -2.42 11.29
N PHE A 316 0.00 -1.19 11.27
CA PHE A 316 1.36 -0.85 10.85
C PHE A 316 2.40 -0.86 11.98
N GLN A 317 2.03 -1.30 13.19
CA GLN A 317 2.97 -1.39 14.31
C GLN A 317 4.13 -2.35 14.02
N THR A 318 5.27 -2.14 14.67
CA THR A 318 6.46 -2.98 14.53
C THR A 318 6.16 -4.47 14.80
N PRO A 319 6.68 -5.40 13.97
CA PRO A 319 7.38 -5.17 12.70
C PRO A 319 6.41 -4.75 11.58
N THR A 320 6.62 -3.55 11.02
CA THR A 320 5.67 -2.87 10.12
C THR A 320 5.40 -3.67 8.85
N ARG A 321 6.40 -4.35 8.28
CA ARG A 321 6.26 -5.18 7.06
C ARG A 321 5.08 -6.19 7.05
N TYR A 322 4.55 -6.57 8.23
CA TYR A 322 3.40 -7.47 8.36
C TYR A 322 2.04 -6.73 8.51
N TYR A 323 1.94 -5.44 8.16
CA TYR A 323 0.64 -4.74 8.16
C TYR A 323 -0.37 -5.39 7.19
N LYS A 324 0.12 -5.99 6.12
CA LYS A 324 -0.63 -6.68 5.06
C LYS A 324 -1.53 -7.78 5.63
N THR A 325 -1.08 -8.45 6.70
CA THR A 325 -1.87 -9.47 7.41
C THR A 325 -3.12 -8.88 8.03
N GLY A 326 -3.01 -7.67 8.60
CA GLY A 326 -4.15 -6.93 9.13
C GLY A 326 -5.08 -6.44 8.02
N VAL A 327 -4.53 -5.92 6.92
CA VAL A 327 -5.32 -5.51 5.74
C VAL A 327 -6.17 -6.66 5.21
N VAL A 328 -5.55 -7.82 4.94
CA VAL A 328 -6.26 -8.99 4.41
C VAL A 328 -7.23 -9.60 5.44
N LEU A 329 -6.90 -9.55 6.74
CA LEU A 329 -7.86 -9.92 7.78
C LEU A 329 -9.13 -9.07 7.66
N LEU A 330 -9.01 -7.74 7.55
CA LEU A 330 -10.16 -6.86 7.44
C LEU A 330 -10.93 -7.07 6.14
N ALA A 331 -10.26 -7.31 5.01
CA ALA A 331 -10.91 -7.66 3.75
C ALA A 331 -11.73 -8.96 3.86
N TRP A 332 -11.18 -9.98 4.52
CA TRP A 332 -11.93 -11.20 4.84
C TRP A 332 -13.10 -10.92 5.77
N LEU A 333 -12.92 -10.19 6.88
CA LEU A 333 -14.03 -9.91 7.79
C LEU A 333 -15.14 -9.09 7.14
N ALA A 334 -14.80 -8.18 6.22
CA ALA A 334 -15.74 -7.32 5.49
C ALA A 334 -16.46 -8.02 4.32
N GLY A 335 -16.12 -9.27 3.99
CA GLY A 335 -16.80 -10.01 2.91
C GLY A 335 -16.14 -9.91 1.54
N HIS A 336 -14.99 -9.24 1.39
CA HIS A 336 -14.31 -9.08 0.11
C HIS A 336 -13.60 -10.36 -0.38
N GLN A 337 -13.35 -11.31 0.52
CA GLN A 337 -12.89 -12.66 0.21
C GLN A 337 -13.55 -13.68 1.14
N SER A 338 -13.50 -14.97 0.78
CA SER A 338 -14.20 -16.05 1.50
C SER A 338 -13.35 -16.76 2.56
N HIS A 339 -12.03 -16.56 2.56
CA HIS A 339 -11.06 -17.23 3.44
C HIS A 339 -10.01 -16.23 3.96
N PHE A 340 -9.26 -16.61 5.00
CA PHE A 340 -8.09 -15.85 5.50
C PHE A 340 -6.80 -16.60 5.16
N THR A 341 -6.52 -16.70 3.86
CA THR A 341 -5.26 -17.24 3.32
C THR A 341 -4.57 -16.13 2.55
N MET A 342 -3.26 -16.03 2.71
CA MET A 342 -2.43 -15.05 2.02
C MET A 342 -1.35 -15.76 1.23
N VAL A 343 -0.89 -15.09 0.18
CA VAL A 343 0.34 -15.49 -0.53
C VAL A 343 1.47 -15.54 0.50
N GLY A 344 2.41 -16.48 0.35
CA GLY A 344 3.53 -16.62 1.28
C GLY A 344 3.15 -17.05 2.70
N GLY A 345 1.92 -17.53 2.94
CA GLY A 345 1.48 -17.98 4.26
C GLY A 345 1.41 -16.87 5.33
N LEU A 346 1.37 -15.61 4.90
CA LEU A 346 1.47 -14.44 5.80
C LEU A 346 0.23 -14.20 6.67
N GLN A 347 -0.83 -15.01 6.56
CA GLN A 347 -1.97 -14.98 7.50
C GLN A 347 -1.53 -15.26 8.94
N SER A 348 -0.40 -15.93 9.13
CA SER A 348 0.18 -16.25 10.45
C SER A 348 1.16 -15.21 11.00
N ALA A 349 1.47 -14.14 10.24
CA ALA A 349 2.53 -13.19 10.59
C ALA A 349 2.16 -12.20 11.71
N ARG A 350 0.91 -12.20 12.16
CA ARG A 350 0.43 -11.44 13.32
C ARG A 350 -0.24 -12.37 14.32
N SER A 351 -0.09 -12.06 15.62
CA SER A 351 -0.62 -12.88 16.70
C SER A 351 -2.13 -12.76 16.82
N LEU A 352 -2.81 -13.76 17.39
CA LEU A 352 -4.25 -13.71 17.60
C LEU A 352 -4.72 -12.47 18.39
N PRO A 353 -4.06 -12.04 19.50
CA PRO A 353 -4.44 -10.80 20.17
C PRO A 353 -4.32 -9.55 19.28
N HIS A 354 -3.35 -9.52 18.35
CA HIS A 354 -3.21 -8.43 17.38
C HIS A 354 -4.38 -8.42 16.39
N LEU A 355 -4.73 -9.59 15.83
CA LEU A 355 -5.88 -9.73 14.92
C LEU A 355 -7.20 -9.39 15.62
N ALA A 356 -7.38 -9.80 16.88
CA ALA A 356 -8.56 -9.47 17.67
C ALA A 356 -8.69 -7.96 17.96
N ARG A 357 -7.58 -7.27 18.25
CA ARG A 357 -7.58 -5.81 18.39
C ARG A 357 -7.85 -5.10 17.05
N ALA A 358 -7.35 -5.63 15.93
CA ALA A 358 -7.65 -5.09 14.61
C ALA A 358 -9.16 -5.18 14.30
N TYR A 359 -9.79 -6.33 14.59
CA TYR A 359 -11.24 -6.50 14.49
C TYR A 359 -11.99 -5.47 15.33
N GLU A 360 -11.66 -5.33 16.62
CA GLU A 360 -12.32 -4.38 17.53
C GLU A 360 -12.22 -2.92 17.05
N LEU A 361 -11.05 -2.51 16.58
CA LEU A 361 -10.83 -1.16 16.06
C LEU A 361 -11.60 -0.92 14.76
N ALA A 362 -11.60 -1.88 13.84
CA ALA A 362 -12.35 -1.79 12.58
C ALA A 362 -13.87 -1.85 12.78
N ASP A 363 -14.33 -2.71 13.70
CA ASP A 363 -15.73 -2.79 14.09
C ASP A 363 -16.17 -1.46 14.69
N GLY A 364 -15.42 -0.87 15.62
CA GLY A 364 -15.73 0.44 16.22
C GLY A 364 -15.93 1.56 15.19
N LEU A 365 -15.25 1.49 14.05
CA LEU A 365 -15.35 2.42 12.92
C LEU A 365 -16.48 2.09 11.93
N GLY A 366 -17.17 0.96 12.12
CA GLY A 366 -18.26 0.48 11.26
C GLY A 366 -17.78 -0.04 9.91
N LEU A 367 -16.54 -0.53 9.81
CA LEU A 367 -15.94 -0.91 8.51
C LEU A 367 -16.49 -2.20 7.90
N PHE A 368 -17.31 -2.96 8.62
CA PHE A 368 -17.86 -4.24 8.14
C PHE A 368 -19.25 -4.03 7.55
N PRO A 369 -19.45 -4.17 6.23
CA PRO A 369 -20.77 -4.01 5.60
C PRO A 369 -21.83 -4.98 6.14
N ASP A 370 -21.40 -6.17 6.57
CA ASP A 370 -22.20 -7.15 7.30
C ASP A 370 -21.54 -7.44 8.66
N PRO A 371 -21.93 -6.73 9.74
CA PRO A 371 -21.37 -6.94 11.07
C PRO A 371 -21.56 -8.36 11.61
N ALA A 372 -22.67 -9.03 11.25
CA ALA A 372 -22.95 -10.39 11.70
C ALA A 372 -22.02 -11.41 11.03
N LEU A 373 -21.71 -11.22 9.74
CA LEU A 373 -20.71 -12.01 9.03
C LEU A 373 -19.32 -11.81 9.65
N ALA A 374 -18.93 -10.57 9.94
CA ALA A 374 -17.65 -10.26 10.57
C ALA A 374 -17.54 -10.91 11.96
N GLU A 375 -18.56 -10.80 12.81
CA GLU A 375 -18.62 -11.47 14.11
C GLU A 375 -18.49 -12.99 13.95
N SER A 376 -19.23 -13.60 13.02
CA SER A 376 -19.17 -15.04 12.76
C SER A 376 -17.77 -15.49 12.32
N ARG A 377 -17.15 -14.78 11.38
CA ARG A 377 -15.79 -15.06 10.90
C ARG A 377 -14.76 -14.89 12.00
N MET A 378 -14.86 -13.85 12.81
CA MET A 378 -13.97 -13.65 13.97
C MET A 378 -14.12 -14.80 14.98
N LYS A 379 -15.34 -15.25 15.29
CA LYS A 379 -15.56 -16.43 16.14
C LYS A 379 -14.93 -17.71 15.56
N HIS A 380 -15.02 -17.93 14.25
CA HIS A 380 -14.35 -19.06 13.60
C HIS A 380 -12.83 -18.99 13.75
N LEU A 381 -12.24 -17.81 13.55
CA LEU A 381 -10.80 -17.60 13.76
C LEU A 381 -10.41 -17.92 15.21
N LEU A 382 -11.17 -17.42 16.18
CA LEU A 382 -10.94 -17.74 17.60
C LEU A 382 -11.03 -19.24 17.85
N SER A 383 -12.00 -19.94 17.26
CA SER A 383 -12.16 -21.39 17.41
C SER A 383 -10.96 -22.17 16.85
N VAL A 384 -10.46 -21.81 15.66
CA VAL A 384 -9.28 -22.45 15.05
C VAL A 384 -8.04 -22.30 15.93
N TYR A 385 -7.91 -21.16 16.63
CA TYR A 385 -6.81 -20.90 17.56
C TYR A 385 -7.08 -21.40 19.00
N GLY A 386 -8.18 -22.14 19.24
CA GLY A 386 -8.51 -22.66 20.57
C GLY A 386 -8.90 -21.59 21.60
N ALA A 387 -9.33 -20.41 21.14
CA ALA A 387 -9.69 -19.25 21.96
C ALA A 387 -11.21 -19.00 22.01
N ALA A 388 -12.04 -19.82 21.36
CA ALA A 388 -13.49 -19.79 21.53
C ALA A 388 -13.83 -20.24 22.97
N ARG A 389 -14.22 -19.29 23.82
CA ARG A 389 -14.67 -19.52 25.19
C ARG A 389 -16.09 -19.02 25.39
#